data_AF-A0A3A9FML4-F1
#
_entry.id   AF-A0A3A9FML4-F1
#
_cell.length_a   1.000
_cell.length_b   1.000
_cell.length_c   1.000
_cell.angle_alpha   90.00
_cell.angle_beta   90.00
_cell.angle_gamma   90.00
#
_symmetry.space_group_name_H-M   'P 1'
#
loop_
_entity.id
_entity.type
_entity.pdbx_description
1 polymer ?
#
loop_
_entity_poly.entity_id
_entity_poly.type
_entity_poly.pdbx_seq_one_letter_code
_entity_poly.pdbx_strand_id
1 'polypeptide(L)'
;MKYLLSGKLYCGYCEAGMVGESGTGKSGEKHHYYICSTKKRKRSDCNKKIVRKEWLENLVVNETIKHILQPDKVALIAKRCAELSAKENSQNEELKYLPKRKKASII
;
A
#
# COMPACT_ATOMS: atom_id res chain seq x y z
N MET A 1 13.69 -7.66 10.02
CA MET A 1 13.84 -7.06 8.67
C MET A 1 12.46 -6.74 8.11
N LYS A 2 12.22 -5.52 7.63
CA LYS A 2 10.90 -5.03 7.20
C LYS A 2 10.72 -5.18 5.68
N TYR A 3 9.53 -5.58 5.24
CA TYR A 3 9.11 -5.62 3.82
C TYR A 3 8.25 -4.39 3.53
N LEU A 4 8.74 -3.46 2.72
CA LEU A 4 8.09 -2.15 2.51
C LEU A 4 6.77 -2.27 1.72
N LEU A 5 6.71 -3.24 0.82
CA LEU A 5 5.57 -3.43 -0.08
C LEU A 5 4.49 -4.37 0.48
N SER A 6 4.57 -4.74 1.76
CA SER A 6 3.54 -5.56 2.42
C SER A 6 2.15 -4.91 2.30
N GLY A 7 1.19 -5.69 1.81
CA GLY A 7 -0.19 -5.25 1.57
C GLY A 7 -0.38 -4.32 0.36
N LYS A 8 0.67 -4.07 -0.43
CA LYS A 8 0.63 -3.18 -1.61
C LYS A 8 0.98 -3.88 -2.92
N LEU A 9 1.73 -4.98 -2.83
CA LEU A 9 2.24 -5.71 -3.99
C LEU A 9 1.30 -6.85 -4.40
N TYR A 10 0.89 -6.85 -5.66
CA TYR A 10 0.03 -7.87 -6.26
C TYR A 10 0.73 -8.57 -7.43
N CYS A 11 0.38 -9.83 -7.63
CA CYS A 11 0.94 -10.65 -8.69
C CYS A 11 0.30 -10.30 -10.04
N GLY A 12 1.06 -9.76 -10.99
CA GLY A 12 0.53 -9.45 -12.34
C GLY A 12 0.14 -10.66 -13.21
N TYR A 13 0.09 -11.89 -12.67
CA TYR A 13 -0.31 -13.11 -13.39
C TYR A 13 -1.66 -13.63 -12.91
N CYS A 14 -1.91 -13.58 -11.61
CA CYS A 14 -3.11 -14.15 -10.99
C CYS A 14 -3.75 -13.21 -9.96
N GLU A 15 -3.31 -11.95 -9.92
CA GLU A 15 -3.80 -10.84 -9.09
C GLU A 15 -3.72 -11.03 -7.57
N ALA A 16 -3.38 -12.22 -7.10
CA ALA A 16 -3.17 -12.50 -5.69
C ALA A 16 -2.04 -11.64 -5.10
N GLY A 17 -2.19 -11.27 -3.82
CA GLY A 17 -1.15 -10.53 -3.09
C GLY A 17 0.18 -11.28 -3.06
N MET A 18 1.27 -10.53 -3.06
CA MET A 18 2.62 -11.06 -2.88
C MET A 18 3.10 -10.88 -1.43
N VAL A 19 3.83 -11.86 -0.91
CA VAL A 19 4.29 -11.92 0.47
C VAL A 19 5.82 -11.97 0.54
N GLY A 20 6.39 -11.45 1.62
CA GLY A 20 7.81 -11.53 1.89
C GLY A 20 8.25 -12.93 2.29
N GLU A 21 9.43 -13.35 1.84
CA GLU A 21 10.05 -14.62 2.19
C GLU A 21 11.57 -14.48 2.25
N SER A 22 12.21 -15.21 3.17
CA SER A 22 13.66 -15.27 3.28
C SER A 22 14.17 -16.69 3.09
N GLY A 23 15.35 -16.83 2.49
CA GLY A 23 16.08 -18.09 2.42
C GLY A 23 17.53 -17.88 2.84
N THR A 24 18.14 -18.90 3.43
CA THR A 24 19.56 -18.89 3.82
C THR A 24 20.38 -19.62 2.77
N GLY A 25 21.42 -18.96 2.25
CA GLY A 25 22.36 -19.55 1.30
C GLY A 25 23.34 -20.51 1.95
N LYS A 26 24.14 -21.21 1.14
CA LYS A 26 25.18 -22.15 1.61
C LYS A 26 26.26 -21.46 2.46
N SER A 27 26.48 -20.15 2.25
CA SER A 27 27.41 -19.30 3.02
C SER A 27 26.84 -18.86 4.37
N GLY A 28 25.59 -19.18 4.71
CA GLY A 28 24.89 -18.65 5.89
C GLY A 28 24.25 -17.28 5.67
N GLU A 29 24.48 -16.64 4.52
CA GLU A 29 23.88 -15.34 4.19
C GLU A 29 22.36 -15.46 3.99
N LYS A 30 21.60 -14.53 4.59
CA LYS A 30 20.14 -14.44 4.42
C LYS A 30 19.79 -13.59 3.21
N HIS A 31 18.99 -14.15 2.31
CA HIS A 31 18.44 -13.47 1.16
C HIS A 31 16.94 -13.25 1.33
N HIS A 32 16.44 -12.14 0.78
CA HIS A 32 15.05 -11.72 0.92
C HIS A 32 14.35 -11.53 -0.42
N TYR A 33 13.09 -11.94 -0.48
CA TYR A 33 12.32 -12.01 -1.70
C TYR A 33 10.85 -11.69 -1.49
N TYR A 34 10.16 -11.40 -2.59
CA TYR A 34 8.71 -11.42 -2.70
C TYR A 34 8.26 -12.61 -3.56
N ILE A 35 7.28 -13.36 -3.04
CA ILE A 35 6.66 -14.51 -3.71
C ILE A 35 5.14 -14.32 -3.79
N CYS A 36 4.53 -14.71 -4.91
CA CYS A 36 3.08 -14.74 -5.05
C CYS A 36 2.46 -15.71 -4.03
N SER A 37 1.44 -15.28 -3.29
CA SER A 37 0.77 -16.11 -2.28
C SER A 37 0.12 -17.37 -2.85
N THR A 38 -0.43 -17.32 -4.06
CA THR A 38 -0.96 -18.51 -4.77
C THR A 38 0.17 -19.49 -5.08
N LYS A 39 1.28 -19.01 -5.66
CA LYS A 39 2.46 -19.85 -5.94
C LYS A 39 3.05 -20.46 -4.67
N LYS A 40 3.10 -19.68 -3.58
CA LYS A 40 3.62 -20.13 -2.29
C LYS A 40 2.79 -21.28 -1.72
N ARG A 41 1.47 -21.20 -1.83
CA ARG A 41 0.55 -22.27 -1.39
C ARG A 41 0.62 -23.48 -2.30
N LYS A 42 0.57 -23.27 -3.62
CA LYS A 42 0.60 -24.34 -4.62
C LYS A 42 1.36 -23.88 -5.86
N ARG A 43 2.52 -24.49 -6.09
CA ARG A 43 3.49 -24.04 -7.10
C ARG A 43 2.96 -24.07 -8.54
N SER A 44 2.05 -25.00 -8.84
CA SER A 44 1.41 -25.16 -10.16
C SER A 44 0.41 -24.06 -10.51
N ASP A 45 -0.13 -23.37 -9.51
CA ASP A 45 -1.30 -22.50 -9.70
C ASP A 45 -0.89 -21.07 -10.12
N CYS A 46 0.41 -20.76 -10.08
CA CYS A 46 0.94 -19.51 -10.60
C CYS A 46 2.41 -19.64 -11.02
N ASN A 47 2.70 -19.27 -12.26
CA ASN A 47 4.04 -19.39 -12.85
C ASN A 47 4.96 -18.19 -12.56
N LYS A 48 4.47 -17.15 -11.87
CA LYS A 48 5.26 -15.95 -11.53
C LYS A 48 6.56 -16.31 -10.81
N LYS A 49 7.70 -15.81 -11.29
CA LYS A 49 9.00 -16.03 -10.63
C LYS A 49 9.08 -15.23 -9.33
N ILE A 50 9.80 -15.78 -8.35
CA ILE A 50 10.14 -15.10 -7.09
C ILE A 50 11.03 -13.90 -7.44
N VAL A 51 10.85 -12.76 -6.76
CA VAL A 51 11.54 -11.50 -7.07
C VAL A 51 12.41 -11.08 -5.88
N ARG A 52 13.63 -10.63 -6.13
CA ARG A 52 14.54 -10.11 -5.08
C ARG A 52 13.93 -8.87 -4.42
N LYS A 53 13.90 -8.85 -3.08
CA LYS A 53 13.32 -7.76 -2.28
C LYS A 53 13.95 -6.42 -2.63
N GLU A 54 15.28 -6.35 -2.59
CA GLU A 54 16.03 -5.11 -2.80
C GLU A 54 15.77 -4.50 -4.17
N TRP A 55 15.89 -5.30 -5.23
CA TRP A 55 15.62 -4.83 -6.59
C TRP A 55 14.20 -4.25 -6.72
N LEU A 56 13.20 -4.96 -6.20
CA LEU A 56 11.82 -4.54 -6.32
C LEU A 56 11.49 -3.30 -5.50
N GLU A 57 11.99 -3.22 -4.26
CA GLU A 57 11.79 -2.05 -3.41
C GLU A 57 12.51 -0.82 -3.97
N ASN A 58 13.75 -0.98 -4.45
CA ASN A 58 14.50 0.11 -5.08
C ASN A 58 13.80 0.60 -6.34
N LEU A 59 13.25 -0.30 -7.16
CA LEU A 59 12.44 0.09 -8.32
C LEU A 59 11.25 0.96 -7.88
N VAL A 60 10.45 0.50 -6.92
CA VAL A 60 9.27 1.26 -6.45
C VAL A 60 9.68 2.61 -5.87
N VAL A 61 10.73 2.67 -5.05
CA VAL A 61 11.24 3.93 -4.46
C VAL A 61 11.69 4.88 -5.56
N ASN A 62 12.49 4.41 -6.52
CA ASN A 62 13.02 5.25 -7.59
C ASN A 62 11.90 5.80 -8.47
N GLU A 63 10.93 4.98 -8.85
CA GLU A 63 9.78 5.44 -9.65
C GLU A 63 8.89 6.40 -8.84
N THR A 64 8.73 6.18 -7.53
CA THR A 64 8.00 7.10 -6.66
C THR A 64 8.69 8.46 -6.59
N ILE A 65 10.02 8.49 -6.49
CA ILE A 65 10.79 9.74 -6.51
C ILE A 65 10.59 10.45 -7.86
N LYS A 66 10.79 9.74 -8.97
CA LYS A 66 10.71 10.32 -10.32
C LYS A 66 9.33 10.87 -10.67
N HIS A 67 8.26 10.20 -10.27
CA HIS A 67 6.92 10.49 -10.77
C HIS A 67 5.99 11.16 -9.74
N ILE A 68 6.20 10.92 -8.45
CA ILE A 68 5.28 11.36 -7.39
C ILE A 68 5.91 12.44 -6.51
N LEU A 69 7.17 12.26 -6.09
CA LEU A 69 7.85 13.20 -5.21
C LEU A 69 8.51 14.37 -5.97
N GLN A 70 7.82 14.85 -7.00
CA GLN A 70 8.20 16.04 -7.77
C GLN A 70 7.51 17.28 -7.17
N PRO A 71 8.16 18.47 -7.18
CA PRO A 71 7.62 19.65 -6.51
C PRO A 71 6.19 20.02 -6.91
N ASP A 72 5.85 19.92 -8.19
CA ASP A 72 4.51 20.19 -8.72
C ASP A 72 3.46 19.18 -8.21
N LYS A 73 3.83 17.90 -8.17
CA LYS A 73 2.97 16.81 -7.69
C LYS A 73 2.75 16.89 -6.18
N VAL A 74 3.80 17.17 -5.42
CA VAL A 74 3.72 17.36 -3.97
C VAL A 74 2.84 18.57 -3.64
N ALA A 75 3.02 19.69 -4.35
CA ALA A 75 2.17 20.88 -4.17
C ALA A 75 0.70 20.58 -4.51
N LEU A 76 0.45 19.81 -5.58
CA LEU A 76 -0.89 19.38 -5.95
C LEU A 76 -1.52 18.50 -4.84
N ILE A 77 -0.80 17.51 -4.33
CA ILE A 77 -1.28 16.64 -3.24
C ILE A 77 -1.60 17.48 -2.01
N ALA A 78 -0.70 18.38 -1.59
CA ALA A 78 -0.90 19.25 -0.44
C ALA A 78 -2.14 20.15 -0.61
N LYS A 79 -2.33 20.74 -1.80
CA LYS A 79 -3.52 21.53 -2.12
C LYS A 79 -4.79 20.69 -1.98
N ARG A 80 -4.83 19.48 -2.53
CA ARG A 80 -5.99 18.59 -2.45
C ARG A 80 -6.28 18.15 -1.02
N CYS A 81 -5.25 17.89 -0.21
CA CYS A 81 -5.41 17.62 1.22
C CYS A 81 -6.05 18.82 1.94
N ALA A 82 -5.55 20.04 1.71
CA ALA A 82 -6.12 21.23 2.32
C ALA A 82 -7.59 21.48 1.91
N GLU A 83 -7.93 21.26 0.63
CA GLU A 83 -9.31 21.34 0.13
C GLU A 83 -10.24 20.31 0.80
N LEU A 84 -9.77 19.08 0.99
CA LEU A 84 -10.54 18.03 1.67
C LEU A 84 -10.75 18.36 3.15
N SER A 85 -9.70 18.77 3.86
CA SER A 85 -9.80 19.17 5.27
C SER A 85 -10.71 20.39 5.46
N ALA A 86 -10.69 21.35 4.55
CA ALA A 86 -11.60 22.50 4.60
C ALA A 86 -13.07 22.09 4.44
N LYS A 87 -13.36 21.17 3.52
CA LYS A 87 -14.72 20.63 3.30
C LYS A 87 -15.22 19.83 4.50
N GLU A 88 -14.36 18.99 5.08
CA GLU A 88 -14.70 18.23 6.29
C GLU A 88 -14.98 19.18 7.47
N ASN A 89 -14.17 20.23 7.63
CA ASN A 89 -14.42 21.25 8.66
C ASN A 89 -15.74 22.00 8.44
N SER A 90 -16.05 22.45 7.23
CA SER A 90 -17.31 23.14 6.96
C SER A 90 -18.53 22.23 7.20
N GLN A 91 -18.45 20.96 6.76
CA GLN A 91 -19.50 19.97 7.02
C GLN A 91 -19.66 19.69 8.53
N ASN A 92 -18.55 19.60 9.26
CA ASN A 92 -18.59 19.41 10.70
C ASN A 92 -19.19 20.64 11.41
N GLU A 93 -18.89 21.87 10.97
CA GLU A 93 -19.54 23.07 11.50
C GLU A 93 -21.06 23.05 11.21
N GLU A 94 -21.49 22.74 9.98
CA GLU A 94 -22.91 22.60 9.63
C GLU A 94 -23.64 21.56 10.51
N LEU A 95 -23.00 20.42 10.78
CA LEU A 95 -23.53 19.38 11.68
C LEU A 95 -23.65 19.84 13.14
N LYS A 96 -22.86 20.82 13.61
CA LYS A 96 -23.01 21.37 14.98
C LYS A 96 -24.30 22.16 15.15
N TYR A 97 -24.76 22.81 14.08
CA TYR A 97 -25.97 23.63 14.10
C TYR A 97 -27.23 22.84 13.79
N LEU A 98 -27.11 21.61 13.27
CA LEU A 98 -28.25 20.70 13.18
C LEU A 98 -28.67 20.27 14.59
N PRO A 99 -29.96 20.34 14.93
CA PRO A 99 -30.43 19.84 16.22
C PRO A 99 -30.05 18.36 16.32
N LYS A 100 -29.27 18.03 17.36
CA LYS A 100 -28.97 16.64 17.72
C LYS A 100 -30.30 15.93 17.99
N ARG A 101 -30.90 15.36 16.96
CA ARG A 101 -31.93 14.34 17.10
C ARG A 101 -31.23 13.14 17.73
N LYS A 102 -31.13 13.17 19.07
CA LYS A 102 -30.90 11.97 19.88
C LYS A 102 -31.82 10.92 19.29
N LYS A 103 -31.26 9.79 18.84
CA LYS A 103 -32.04 8.66 18.34
C LYS A 103 -33.19 8.47 19.32
N ALA A 104 -34.38 8.85 18.85
CA ALA A 104 -35.59 8.65 19.61
C ALA A 104 -35.71 7.16 19.83
N SER A 105 -36.00 6.82 21.07
CA SER A 105 -36.41 5.51 21.54
C SER A 105 -37.19 4.76 20.46
N ILE A 106 -36.67 3.63 19.99
CA ILE A 106 -37.45 2.57 19.37
C ILE A 106 -36.92 1.27 19.95
N ILE A 107 -37.65 0.85 20.99
CA ILE A 107 -37.99 -0.52 21.43
C ILE A 107 -36.88 -1.56 21.32
#